data_AF-W8Y4J5-F1
#
_entry.id   AF-W8Y4J5-F1
#
_cell.length_a   1.000
_cell.length_b   1.000
_cell.length_c   1.000
_cell.angle_alpha   90.00
_cell.angle_beta   90.00
_cell.angle_gamma   90.00
#
_symmetry.space_group_name_H-M   'P 1'
#
loop_
_entity.id
_entity.type
_entity.pdbx_description
1 polymer ?
#
loop_
_entity_poly.entity_id
_entity_poly.type
_entity_poly.pdbx_seq_one_letter_code
_entity_poly.pdbx_strand_id
1 'polypeptide(L)'
;MEDNGLFILIDNVSPENNEYDTFYNFIEKKRDPSHERALKKTEWLTLLEKNGLQMQSCLTFDKKFDFDWWCNMMDVPLQKREKLTECMMKAPNEMKEYFNIQFKNNKVESFYTEMAMFICKKSITLKR
;
A
#
# COMPACT_ATOMS: atom_id res chain seq x y z
N MET A 1 12.37 -13.23 18.06
CA MET A 1 11.10 -13.96 18.20
C MET A 1 11.42 -15.36 18.68
N GLU A 2 10.66 -15.87 19.64
CA GLU A 2 10.84 -17.24 20.15
C GLU A 2 10.55 -18.28 19.06
N ASP A 3 11.15 -19.45 19.21
CA ASP A 3 10.87 -20.60 18.36
C ASP A 3 9.38 -20.94 18.39
N ASN A 4 8.81 -21.28 17.23
CA ASN A 4 7.37 -21.46 17.03
C ASN A 4 6.49 -20.23 17.30
N GLY A 5 7.07 -19.06 17.60
CA GLY A 5 6.35 -17.81 17.75
C GLY A 5 5.62 -17.40 16.47
N LEU A 6 4.53 -16.63 16.64
CA LEU A 6 3.73 -16.10 15.56
C LEU A 6 4.11 -14.64 15.30
N PHE A 7 4.33 -14.32 14.02
CA PHE A 7 4.51 -12.96 13.53
C PHE A 7 3.31 -12.61 12.65
N ILE A 8 2.61 -11.51 12.98
CA ILE A 8 1.50 -10.99 12.19
C ILE A 8 1.85 -9.57 11.78
N LEU A 9 1.85 -9.33 10.47
CA LEU A 9 2.06 -8.00 9.88
C LEU A 9 0.82 -7.64 9.07
N ILE A 10 0.31 -6.42 9.27
CA ILE A 10 -0.75 -5.84 8.44
C ILE A 10 -0.20 -4.55 7.86
N ASP A 11 -0.21 -4.43 6.54
CA ASP A 11 0.31 -3.24 5.86
C ASP A 11 -0.45 -2.96 4.57
N ASN A 12 -0.34 -1.73 4.06
CA ASN A 12 -0.66 -1.47 2.66
C ASN A 12 0.37 -2.16 1.77
N VAL A 13 -0.06 -2.65 0.60
CA VAL A 13 0.84 -3.30 -0.35
C VAL A 13 0.73 -2.69 -1.73
N SER A 14 1.85 -2.66 -2.43
CA SER A 14 1.89 -2.23 -3.82
C SER A 14 1.42 -3.33 -4.78
N PRO A 15 0.81 -2.96 -5.91
CA PRO A 15 0.58 -3.86 -7.03
C PRO A 15 1.87 -4.52 -7.54
N GLU A 16 1.76 -5.72 -8.11
CA GLU A 16 2.94 -6.37 -8.72
C GLU A 16 3.37 -5.68 -10.02
N ASN A 17 2.45 -5.00 -10.71
CA ASN A 17 2.76 -4.15 -11.86
C ASN A 17 3.62 -2.96 -11.43
N ASN A 18 4.78 -2.79 -12.05
CA ASN A 18 5.77 -1.75 -11.70
C ASN A 18 5.25 -0.31 -11.85
N GLU A 19 4.43 -0.04 -12.86
CA GLU A 19 3.89 1.30 -13.08
C GLU A 19 2.89 1.66 -11.99
N TYR A 20 2.01 0.72 -11.63
CA TYR A 20 1.01 0.92 -10.59
C TYR A 20 1.66 1.02 -9.20
N ASP A 21 2.66 0.20 -8.93
CA ASP A 21 3.51 0.28 -7.74
C ASP A 21 4.20 1.65 -7.60
N THR A 22 4.83 2.11 -8.68
CA THR A 22 5.52 3.41 -8.71
C THR A 22 4.53 4.55 -8.46
N PHE A 23 3.36 4.51 -9.11
CA PHE A 23 2.32 5.50 -8.92
C PHE A 23 1.79 5.51 -7.49
N TYR A 24 1.49 4.34 -6.91
CA TYR A 24 0.97 4.24 -5.55
C TYR A 24 1.94 4.82 -4.53
N ASN A 25 3.22 4.45 -4.61
CA ASN A 25 4.22 4.98 -3.70
C ASN A 25 4.50 6.47 -3.91
N PHE A 26 4.39 6.95 -5.15
CA PHE A 26 4.49 8.36 -5.44
C PHE A 26 3.37 9.16 -4.75
N ILE A 27 2.10 8.74 -4.85
CA ILE A 27 1.00 9.47 -4.21
C ILE A 27 1.08 9.43 -2.67
N GLU A 28 1.47 8.28 -2.09
CA GLU A 28 1.69 8.16 -0.64
C GLU A 28 2.82 9.07 -0.16
N LYS A 29 3.99 9.09 -0.84
CA LYS A 29 5.11 9.99 -0.48
C LYS A 29 4.74 11.48 -0.61
N LYS A 30 3.90 11.82 -1.60
CA LYS A 30 3.45 13.21 -1.80
C LYS A 30 2.50 13.66 -0.70
N ARG A 31 1.67 12.74 -0.18
CA ARG A 31 0.79 12.97 0.96
C ARG A 31 1.58 13.02 2.27
N ASP A 32 2.39 12.00 2.53
CA ASP A 32 3.20 11.85 3.73
C ASP A 32 4.70 11.79 3.36
N PRO A 33 5.49 12.83 3.68
CA PRO A 33 6.92 12.83 3.44
C PRO A 33 7.69 11.72 4.16
N SER A 34 7.14 11.17 5.25
CA SER A 34 7.76 10.07 6.01
C SER A 34 7.50 8.69 5.43
N HIS A 35 6.59 8.56 4.45
CA HIS A 35 6.32 7.30 3.78
C HIS A 35 7.59 6.80 3.10
N GLU A 36 8.12 5.66 3.48
CA GLU A 36 9.30 5.11 2.79
C GLU A 36 8.87 4.31 1.56
N ARG A 37 8.15 3.20 1.79
CA ARG A 37 7.67 2.32 0.72
C ARG A 37 6.57 1.41 1.22
N ALA A 38 5.48 1.29 0.45
CA ALA A 38 4.61 0.13 0.49
C ALA A 38 5.22 -0.94 -0.42
N LEU A 39 5.69 -2.03 0.16
CA LEU A 39 6.28 -3.14 -0.60
C LEU A 39 5.21 -3.93 -1.35
N LYS A 40 5.62 -4.59 -2.42
CA LYS A 40 4.83 -5.62 -3.09
C LYS A 40 4.67 -6.84 -2.19
N LYS A 41 3.67 -7.66 -2.48
CA LYS A 41 3.45 -8.91 -1.73
C LYS A 41 4.60 -9.88 -1.94
N THR A 42 5.15 -9.95 -3.17
CA THR A 42 6.33 -10.76 -3.48
C THR A 42 7.59 -10.31 -2.75
N GLU A 43 7.77 -8.99 -2.55
CA GLU A 43 8.87 -8.42 -1.77
C GLU A 43 8.73 -8.76 -0.28
N TRP A 44 7.53 -8.63 0.29
CA TRP A 44 7.24 -9.05 1.66
C TRP A 44 7.50 -10.54 1.88
N LEU A 45 6.96 -11.40 1.00
CA LEU A 45 7.18 -12.84 1.07
C LEU A 45 8.68 -13.18 1.06
N THR A 46 9.42 -12.55 0.15
CA THR A 46 10.88 -12.74 0.04
C THR A 46 11.60 -12.30 1.30
N LEU A 47 11.25 -11.14 1.85
CA LEU A 47 11.88 -10.60 3.05
C LEU A 47 11.59 -11.47 4.28
N LEU A 48 10.36 -11.93 4.45
CA LEU A 48 9.94 -12.75 5.58
C LEU A 48 10.64 -14.13 5.55
N GLU A 49 10.62 -14.81 4.40
CA GLU A 49 11.29 -16.12 4.24
C GLU A 49 12.80 -16.00 4.48
N LYS A 50 13.47 -14.97 3.92
CA LYS A 50 14.91 -14.71 4.15
C LYS A 50 15.29 -14.44 5.60
N ASN A 51 14.33 -14.08 6.45
CA ASN A 51 14.54 -13.85 7.87
C ASN A 51 14.11 -15.05 8.74
N GLY A 52 13.91 -16.21 8.11
CA GLY A 52 13.57 -17.44 8.80
C GLY A 52 12.11 -17.49 9.29
N LEU A 53 11.23 -16.65 8.74
CA LEU A 53 9.81 -16.66 9.03
C LEU A 53 9.09 -17.45 7.94
N GLN A 54 8.46 -18.55 8.33
CA GLN A 54 7.69 -19.37 7.41
C GLN A 54 6.31 -18.77 7.20
N MET A 55 5.98 -18.40 5.96
CA MET A 55 4.65 -17.94 5.60
C MET A 55 3.61 -19.04 5.89
N GLN A 56 2.57 -18.69 6.65
CA GLN A 56 1.43 -19.57 6.94
C GLN A 56 0.22 -19.17 6.11
N SER A 57 -0.07 -17.87 6.03
CA SER A 57 -1.13 -17.32 5.20
C SER A 57 -0.86 -15.86 4.84
N CYS A 58 -1.41 -15.47 3.69
CA CYS A 58 -1.48 -14.09 3.23
C CYS A 58 -2.94 -13.81 2.87
N LEU A 59 -3.57 -12.88 3.58
CA LEU A 59 -4.93 -12.45 3.32
C LEU A 59 -4.87 -11.04 2.74
N THR A 60 -5.50 -10.82 1.61
CA THR A 60 -5.58 -9.49 0.99
C THR A 60 -7.00 -8.96 1.03
N PHE A 61 -7.11 -7.63 1.08
CA PHE A 61 -8.40 -6.95 1.03
C PHE A 61 -8.24 -5.56 0.44
N ASP A 62 -9.25 -5.16 -0.31
CA ASP A 62 -9.33 -3.82 -0.87
C ASP A 62 -9.71 -2.81 0.20
N LYS A 63 -9.08 -1.64 0.17
CA LYS A 63 -9.36 -0.52 1.05
C LYS A 63 -9.75 0.70 0.24
N LYS A 64 -10.96 1.18 0.47
CA LYS A 64 -11.40 2.48 -0.04
C LYS A 64 -10.87 3.59 0.87
N PHE A 65 -10.21 4.57 0.27
CA PHE A 65 -9.87 5.83 0.94
C PHE A 65 -10.79 6.94 0.46
N ASP A 66 -11.42 7.64 1.40
CA ASP A 66 -11.93 8.99 1.17
C ASP A 66 -10.74 9.95 1.11
N PHE A 67 -10.62 10.72 0.03
CA PHE A 67 -9.41 11.49 -0.25
C PHE A 67 -9.18 12.63 0.76
N ASP A 68 -10.25 13.33 1.15
CA ASP A 68 -10.16 14.43 2.11
C ASP A 68 -9.82 13.90 3.50
N TRP A 69 -10.46 12.81 3.93
CA TRP A 69 -10.12 12.13 5.18
C TRP A 69 -8.67 11.61 5.17
N TRP A 70 -8.24 10.94 4.11
CA TRP A 70 -6.88 10.43 3.96
C TRP A 70 -5.82 11.55 4.01
N CYS A 71 -6.10 12.72 3.42
CA CYS A 71 -5.25 13.90 3.54
C CYS A 71 -5.28 14.53 4.94
N ASN A 72 -6.45 14.57 5.58
CA ASN A 72 -6.60 15.13 6.94
C ASN A 72 -5.79 14.34 7.97
N MET A 73 -5.71 13.02 7.82
CA MET A 73 -4.93 12.15 8.73
C MET A 73 -3.44 12.51 8.83
N MET A 74 -2.88 13.27 7.87
CA MET A 74 -1.48 13.74 7.90
C MET A 74 -1.37 15.26 7.80
N ASP A 75 -2.44 16.00 8.08
CA ASP A 75 -2.47 17.46 8.01
C ASP A 75 -1.95 18.02 6.69
N VAL A 76 -2.26 17.35 5.56
CA VAL A 76 -1.74 17.73 4.25
C VAL A 76 -2.22 19.14 3.89
N PRO A 77 -1.32 20.11 3.59
CA PRO A 77 -1.71 21.46 3.22
C PRO A 77 -2.51 21.51 1.92
N LEU A 78 -3.44 22.47 1.79
CA LEU A 78 -4.35 22.59 0.65
C LEU A 78 -3.62 22.58 -0.71
N GLN A 79 -2.54 23.34 -0.84
CA GLN A 79 -1.74 23.39 -2.07
C GLN A 79 -1.16 22.03 -2.48
N LYS A 80 -0.85 21.16 -1.52
CA LYS A 80 -0.41 19.78 -1.82
C LYS A 80 -1.58 18.90 -2.23
N ARG A 81 -2.76 19.08 -1.63
CA ARG A 81 -3.99 18.35 -2.02
C ARG A 81 -4.40 18.67 -3.45
N GLU A 82 -4.31 19.94 -3.86
CA GLU A 82 -4.57 20.37 -5.23
C GLU A 82 -3.62 19.70 -6.22
N LYS A 83 -2.31 19.68 -5.91
CA LYS A 83 -1.31 18.98 -6.74
C LYS A 83 -1.53 17.48 -6.82
N LEU A 84 -1.89 16.84 -5.70
CA LEU A 84 -2.26 15.43 -5.66
C LEU A 84 -3.48 15.15 -6.53
N THR A 85 -4.53 15.96 -6.38
CA THR A 85 -5.76 15.89 -7.18
C THR A 85 -5.45 15.98 -8.67
N GLU A 86 -4.70 17.00 -9.09
CA GLU A 86 -4.29 17.15 -10.48
C GLU A 86 -3.50 15.94 -10.99
N CYS A 87 -2.56 15.43 -10.19
CA CYS A 87 -1.76 14.28 -10.56
C CYS A 87 -2.61 13.03 -10.77
N MET A 88 -3.55 12.76 -9.87
CA MET A 88 -4.44 11.59 -9.95
C MET A 88 -5.44 11.71 -11.10
N MET A 89 -5.97 12.92 -11.37
CA MET A 89 -6.88 13.16 -12.49
C MET A 89 -6.19 13.03 -13.86
N LYS A 90 -4.93 13.49 -13.95
CA LYS A 90 -4.10 13.42 -15.18
C LYS A 90 -3.48 12.03 -15.40
N ALA A 91 -3.61 11.10 -14.45
CA ALA A 91 -3.11 9.74 -14.61
C ALA A 91 -3.75 9.03 -15.82
N PRO A 92 -3.04 8.09 -16.47
CA PRO A 92 -3.59 7.28 -17.55
C PRO A 92 -4.92 6.61 -17.16
N ASN A 93 -5.80 6.35 -18.14
CA ASN A 93 -7.11 5.75 -17.85
C ASN A 93 -7.00 4.40 -17.15
N GLU A 94 -6.09 3.54 -17.61
CA GLU A 94 -5.80 2.24 -16.99
C GLU A 94 -5.40 2.37 -15.51
N MET A 95 -4.64 3.41 -15.15
CA MET A 95 -4.24 3.70 -13.77
C MET A 95 -5.45 4.10 -12.91
N LYS A 96 -6.31 4.97 -13.45
CA LYS A 96 -7.52 5.42 -12.77
C LYS A 96 -8.52 4.28 -12.60
N GLU A 97 -8.64 3.41 -13.59
CA GLU A 97 -9.47 2.21 -13.55
C GLU A 97 -8.93 1.22 -12.51
N TYR A 98 -7.63 0.94 -12.52
CA TYR A 98 -6.99 0.02 -11.57
C TYR A 98 -7.19 0.45 -10.11
N PHE A 99 -6.91 1.72 -9.78
CA PHE A 99 -7.11 2.25 -8.43
C PHE A 99 -8.53 2.75 -8.17
N ASN A 100 -9.47 2.53 -9.10
CA ASN A 100 -10.85 2.99 -9.04
C ASN A 100 -10.98 4.44 -8.53
N ILE A 101 -10.22 5.36 -9.14
CA ILE A 101 -10.14 6.76 -8.74
C ILE A 101 -11.42 7.49 -9.15
N GLN A 102 -12.21 7.90 -8.16
CA GLN A 102 -13.44 8.66 -8.33
C GLN A 102 -13.18 10.15 -8.17
N PHE A 103 -13.73 10.96 -9.06
CA PHE A 103 -13.57 12.41 -9.03
C PHE A 103 -14.86 13.14 -9.39
N LYS A 104 -15.07 14.29 -8.77
CA LYS A 104 -16.23 15.18 -8.97
C LYS A 104 -15.81 16.63 -8.80
N ASN A 105 -16.32 17.52 -9.65
CA ASN A 105 -16.05 18.97 -9.59
C ASN A 105 -14.53 19.30 -9.45
N ASN A 106 -13.70 18.64 -10.25
CA ASN A 106 -12.23 18.76 -10.22
C ASN A 106 -11.58 18.43 -8.86
N LYS A 107 -12.18 17.49 -8.10
CA LYS A 107 -11.61 16.92 -6.88
C LYS A 107 -11.65 15.41 -6.92
N VAL A 108 -10.63 14.75 -6.38
CA VAL A 108 -10.67 13.31 -6.10
C VAL A 108 -11.58 13.12 -4.88
N GLU A 109 -12.59 12.27 -5.00
CA GLU A 109 -13.48 11.89 -3.89
C GLU A 109 -12.94 10.65 -3.17
N SER A 110 -12.56 9.62 -3.93
CA SER A 110 -12.03 8.38 -3.35
C SER A 110 -11.18 7.59 -4.32
N PHE A 111 -10.38 6.68 -3.79
CA PHE A 111 -9.64 5.68 -4.55
C PHE A 111 -9.52 4.40 -3.72
N TYR A 112 -9.16 3.31 -4.36
CA TYR A 112 -8.93 2.02 -3.72
C TYR A 112 -7.45 1.67 -3.72
N THR A 113 -7.01 0.97 -2.70
CA THR A 113 -5.69 0.32 -2.63
C THR A 113 -5.87 -1.09 -2.07
N GLU A 114 -4.79 -1.87 -2.02
CA GLU A 114 -4.79 -3.18 -1.39
C GLU A 114 -4.04 -3.13 -0.05
N MET A 115 -4.56 -3.85 0.94
CA MET A 115 -3.84 -4.18 2.16
C MET A 115 -3.61 -5.70 2.24
N ALA A 116 -2.56 -6.10 2.93
CA ALA A 116 -2.28 -7.51 3.19
C ALA A 116 -2.01 -7.77 4.68
N MET A 117 -2.55 -8.88 5.17
CA MET A 117 -2.18 -9.49 6.44
C MET A 117 -1.31 -10.71 6.17
N PHE A 118 -0.06 -10.66 6.61
CA PHE A 118 0.89 -11.76 6.56
C PHE A 118 0.94 -12.43 7.93
N ILE A 119 0.68 -13.75 7.96
CA ILE A 119 0.81 -14.57 9.17
C ILE A 119 1.98 -15.51 8.94
N CYS A 120 3.01 -15.40 9.77
CA CYS A 120 4.22 -16.20 9.67
C CYS A 120 4.56 -16.86 11.01
N LYS A 121 5.28 -17.99 10.96
CA LYS A 121 5.76 -18.71 12.14
C LYS A 121 7.28 -18.77 12.13
N LYS A 122 7.93 -18.61 13.29
CA LYS A 122 9.37 -18.91 13.40
C LYS A 122 9.56 -20.41 13.29
N SER A 123 10.03 -20.87 12.13
CA SER A 123 10.26 -22.28 11.86
C SER A 123 11.54 -22.76 12.53
N ILE A 124 11.48 -23.94 13.14
CA ILE A 124 12.63 -24.66 13.71
C ILE A 124 13.09 -25.86 12.88
N THR A 125 12.34 -26.24 11.84
CA THR A 125 12.60 -27.44 11.05
C THR A 125 13.51 -27.15 9.86
N LEU A 126 13.02 -26.36 8.90
CA LEU A 126 13.82 -25.89 7.77
C LEU A 126 14.48 -24.57 8.15
N LYS A 127 15.81 -24.50 7.99
CA LYS A 127 16.55 -23.24 7.96
C LYS A 127 16.21 -22.55 6.64
N ARG A 128 15.53 -21.41 6.73
CA ARG A 128 15.21 -20.51 5.62
C ARG A 128 16.12 -19.29 5.69
#